data_AF-A0A2K1KMP8-F1
#
_entry.id   AF-A0A2K1KMP8-F1
#
_cell.length_a   1.000
_cell.length_b   1.000
_cell.length_c   1.000
_cell.angle_alpha   90.00
_cell.angle_beta   90.00
_cell.angle_gamma   90.00
#
_symmetry.space_group_name_H-M   'P 1'
#
loop_
_entity.id
_entity.type
_entity.pdbx_description
1 polymer ?
#
loop_
_entity_poly.entity_id
_entity_poly.type
_entity_poly.pdbx_seq_one_letter_code
_entity_poly.pdbx_strand_id
1 'polypeptide(L)'
;MLKSLNDKGYNTLAINTPSFKQIIFIINLAAPIALTMVSNILFYTIISFLATSLGPVTLAAHQVMMGLYILCTTWGEPLAQTAQCFMPAHICGVDRNLQKARDLLKSLMKIGIIVGFTPGCCAISVPWFFPQIFTKDLGIIAQMRLVSVPFLFSLMITPPTLSLEGTLLAVRDLHARMLAASVCKDASHFGLQGSWWMLAAFQWTRFFQAYSRLHSSRSVLANPPLSHDEGSLLQVA
;
A
#
# COMPACT_ATOMS: atom_id res chain seq x y z
N MET A 1 0.12 -28.59 9.07
CA MET A 1 -0.48 -27.51 9.89
C MET A 1 -1.20 -28.07 11.12
N LEU A 2 -2.26 -28.88 10.97
CA LEU A 2 -3.00 -29.51 12.08
C LEU A 2 -2.12 -30.24 13.10
N LYS A 3 -1.24 -31.13 12.62
CA LYS A 3 -0.29 -31.87 13.49
C LYS A 3 0.64 -30.93 14.27
N SER A 4 1.22 -29.94 13.59
CA SER A 4 2.10 -28.93 14.20
C SER A 4 1.41 -28.03 15.24
N LEU A 5 0.10 -27.78 15.10
CA LEU A 5 -0.68 -27.03 16.09
C LEU A 5 -1.00 -27.89 17.30
N ASN A 6 -1.34 -29.17 17.07
CA ASN A 6 -1.58 -30.14 18.13
C ASN A 6 -0.30 -30.43 18.93
N ASP A 7 0.85 -30.53 18.25
CA ASP A 7 2.18 -30.69 18.87
C ASP A 7 2.58 -29.46 19.72
N LYS A 8 1.98 -28.30 19.46
CA LYS A 8 2.13 -27.07 20.28
C LYS A 8 1.07 -26.94 21.38
N GLY A 9 0.24 -27.98 21.60
CA GLY A 9 -0.79 -28.01 22.63
C GLY A 9 -2.08 -27.28 22.28
N TYR A 10 -2.26 -26.83 21.03
CA TYR A 10 -3.50 -26.17 20.61
C TYR A 10 -4.53 -27.17 20.12
N ASN A 11 -5.72 -27.16 20.73
CA ASN A 11 -6.84 -27.98 20.31
C ASN A 11 -7.51 -27.37 19.07
N THR A 12 -7.04 -27.77 17.90
CA THR A 12 -7.44 -27.22 16.58
C THR A 12 -8.94 -27.35 16.23
N LEU A 13 -9.70 -28.20 16.94
CA LEU A 13 -11.13 -28.41 16.72
C LEU A 13 -12.01 -27.79 17.83
N ALA A 14 -11.41 -27.14 18.84
CA ALA A 14 -12.17 -26.46 19.86
C ALA A 14 -12.70 -25.11 19.32
N ILE A 15 -14.00 -25.04 19.07
CA ILE A 15 -14.68 -23.77 18.76
C ILE A 15 -14.76 -22.97 20.06
N ASN A 16 -13.91 -21.96 20.18
CA ASN A 16 -13.93 -21.04 21.30
C ASN A 16 -14.51 -19.71 20.85
N THR A 17 -15.57 -19.25 21.50
CA THR A 17 -16.17 -17.94 21.20
C THR A 17 -15.24 -16.84 21.71
N PRO A 18 -14.90 -15.83 20.88
CA PRO A 18 -13.98 -14.78 21.28
C PRO A 18 -14.57 -13.94 22.42
N SER A 19 -13.73 -13.61 23.40
CA SER A 19 -14.10 -12.72 24.51
C SER A 19 -14.30 -11.28 24.01
N PHE A 20 -15.15 -10.50 24.67
CA PHE A 20 -15.36 -9.09 24.35
C PHE A 20 -14.04 -8.28 24.33
N LYS A 21 -13.08 -8.61 25.21
CA LYS A 21 -11.74 -8.01 25.21
C LYS A 21 -10.97 -8.32 23.92
N GLN A 22 -11.09 -9.54 23.39
CA GLN A 22 -10.43 -9.95 22.15
C GLN A 22 -11.07 -9.25 20.94
N ILE A 23 -12.39 -9.06 20.95
CA ILE A 23 -13.09 -8.30 19.91
C ILE A 23 -12.59 -6.84 19.90
N ILE A 24 -12.52 -6.18 21.06
CA ILE A 24 -11.99 -4.81 21.16
C ILE A 24 -10.54 -4.75 20.65
N PHE A 25 -9.70 -5.71 21.02
CA PHE A 25 -8.32 -5.78 20.54
C PHE A 25 -8.23 -5.90 19.01
N ILE A 26 -9.05 -6.75 18.40
CA ILE A 26 -9.12 -6.90 16.95
C ILE A 26 -9.58 -5.58 16.31
N ILE A 27 -10.59 -4.91 16.87
CA ILE A 27 -11.08 -3.61 16.38
C ILE A 27 -9.98 -2.55 16.45
N ASN A 28 -9.23 -2.47 17.55
CA ASN A 28 -8.14 -1.50 17.70
C ASN A 28 -7.01 -1.71 16.68
N LEU A 29 -6.77 -2.96 16.26
CA LEU A 29 -5.82 -3.26 15.19
C LEU A 29 -6.40 -2.98 13.80
N ALA A 30 -7.68 -3.31 13.56
CA ALA A 30 -8.31 -3.21 12.26
C ALA A 30 -8.72 -1.78 11.90
N ALA A 31 -9.17 -0.98 12.87
CA ALA A 31 -9.67 0.39 12.68
C ALA A 31 -8.67 1.31 11.94
N PRO A 32 -7.38 1.40 12.30
CA PRO A 32 -6.44 2.24 11.58
C PRO A 32 -6.20 1.76 10.14
N ILE A 33 -6.25 0.44 9.89
CA ILE A 33 -6.11 -0.14 8.54
C ILE A 33 -7.34 0.17 7.69
N ALA A 34 -8.53 -0.01 8.26
CA ALA A 34 -9.77 0.30 7.59
C ALA A 34 -9.85 1.79 7.23
N LEU A 35 -9.40 2.68 8.14
CA LEU A 35 -9.38 4.12 7.90
C LEU A 35 -8.47 4.50 6.74
N THR A 36 -7.27 3.91 6.65
CA THR A 36 -6.34 4.19 5.54
C THR A 36 -6.87 3.64 4.21
N MET A 37 -7.47 2.44 4.21
CA MET A 37 -8.10 1.87 3.01
C MET A 37 -9.29 2.70 2.52
N VAL A 38 -10.19 3.11 3.41
CA VAL A 38 -11.34 3.97 3.06
C VAL A 38 -10.86 5.29 2.47
N SER A 39 -9.83 5.89 3.08
CA SER A 39 -9.25 7.14 2.60
C SER A 39 -8.61 7.00 1.21
N ASN A 40 -7.93 5.87 0.92
CA ASN A 40 -7.43 5.57 -0.42
C ASN A 40 -8.57 5.48 -1.43
N ILE A 41 -9.63 4.74 -1.12
CA ILE A 41 -10.80 4.57 -1.99
C ILE A 41 -11.43 5.93 -2.28
N LEU A 42 -11.67 6.74 -1.24
CA LEU A 42 -12.22 8.09 -1.38
C LEU A 42 -11.37 8.96 -2.31
N PHE A 43 -10.05 8.90 -2.20
CA PHE A 43 -9.15 9.65 -3.07
C PHE A 43 -9.26 9.24 -4.55
N TYR A 44 -9.28 7.94 -4.84
CA TYR A 44 -9.49 7.45 -6.21
C TYR A 44 -10.88 7.82 -6.77
N THR A 45 -11.91 7.83 -5.91
CA THR A 45 -13.26 8.28 -6.28
C THR A 45 -13.27 9.77 -6.61
N ILE A 46 -12.59 10.62 -5.84
CA ILE A 46 -12.49 12.06 -6.11
C ILE A 46 -11.82 12.32 -7.46
N ILE A 47 -10.70 11.65 -7.75
CA ILE A 47 -10.02 11.79 -9.06
C ILE A 47 -10.95 11.37 -10.20
N SER A 48 -11.69 10.28 -10.03
CA SER A 48 -12.64 9.78 -11.04
C SER A 48 -13.83 10.73 -11.22
N PHE A 49 -14.30 11.36 -10.14
CA PHE A 49 -15.31 12.41 -10.19
C PHE A 49 -14.80 13.65 -10.97
N LEU A 50 -13.57 14.09 -10.71
CA LEU A 50 -12.95 15.18 -11.46
C LEU A 50 -12.85 14.84 -12.96
N ALA A 51 -12.41 13.63 -13.30
CA ALA A 51 -12.37 13.18 -14.70
C ALA A 51 -13.76 13.16 -15.36
N THR A 52 -14.80 12.80 -14.60
CA THR A 52 -16.21 12.82 -15.07
C THR A 52 -16.68 14.23 -15.40
N SER A 53 -16.32 15.22 -14.57
CA SER A 53 -16.69 16.63 -14.81
C SER A 53 -16.03 17.26 -16.04
N LEU A 54 -14.93 16.69 -16.54
CA LEU A 54 -14.18 17.17 -17.71
C LEU A 54 -14.71 16.64 -19.05
N GLY A 55 -15.76 15.82 -19.02
CA GLY A 55 -16.46 15.32 -20.19
C GLY A 55 -16.15 13.87 -20.58
N PRO A 56 -16.94 13.29 -21.52
CA PRO A 56 -16.92 11.85 -21.78
C PRO A 56 -15.60 11.30 -22.35
N VAL A 57 -14.94 12.06 -23.23
CA VAL A 57 -13.65 11.68 -23.83
C VAL A 57 -12.56 11.56 -22.75
N THR A 58 -12.50 12.54 -21.86
CA THR A 58 -11.57 12.58 -20.72
C THR A 58 -11.84 11.44 -19.74
N LEU A 59 -13.12 11.18 -19.44
CA LEU A 59 -13.51 10.08 -18.57
C LEU A 59 -13.11 8.72 -19.16
N ALA A 60 -13.33 8.50 -20.46
CA ALA A 60 -12.96 7.25 -21.11
C ALA A 60 -11.44 7.01 -21.06
N ALA A 61 -10.63 8.04 -21.32
CA ALA A 61 -9.17 7.95 -21.19
C ALA A 61 -8.74 7.64 -19.75
N HIS A 62 -9.37 8.31 -18.77
CA HIS A 62 -9.12 8.07 -17.35
C HIS A 62 -9.41 6.62 -16.96
N GLN A 63 -10.52 6.05 -17.40
CA GLN A 63 -10.90 4.66 -17.07
C GLN A 63 -9.89 3.64 -17.61
N VAL A 64 -9.43 3.81 -18.86
CA VAL A 64 -8.41 2.93 -19.44
C VAL A 64 -7.11 3.02 -18.64
N MET A 65 -6.65 4.24 -18.36
CA MET A 65 -5.39 4.45 -17.64
C MET A 65 -5.49 3.98 -16.18
N MET A 66 -6.63 4.16 -15.50
CA MET A 66 -6.86 3.61 -14.16
C MET A 66 -6.90 2.09 -14.15
N GLY A 67 -7.50 1.46 -15.16
CA GLY A 67 -7.50 0.00 -15.28
C GLY A 67 -6.08 -0.56 -15.42
N LEU A 68 -5.26 0.04 -16.28
CA LEU A 68 -3.84 -0.29 -16.40
C LEU A 68 -3.08 -0.04 -15.10
N TYR A 69 -3.37 1.07 -14.42
CA TYR A 69 -2.74 1.42 -13.15
C TYR A 69 -3.00 0.34 -12.09
N ILE A 70 -4.28 0.00 -11.88
CA ILE A 70 -4.68 -1.02 -10.89
C ILE A 70 -4.02 -2.36 -11.21
N LEU A 71 -4.07 -2.80 -12.47
CA LEU A 71 -3.45 -4.05 -12.91
C LEU A 71 -1.95 -4.11 -12.57
N CYS A 72 -1.22 -3.03 -12.82
CA CYS A 72 0.20 -2.97 -12.50
C CYS A 72 0.45 -2.90 -10.98
N THR A 73 -0.36 -2.16 -10.22
CA THR A 73 -0.18 -2.05 -8.77
C THR A 73 -0.37 -3.38 -8.04
N THR A 74 -1.19 -4.29 -8.59
CA THR A 74 -1.41 -5.64 -8.03
C THR A 74 -0.09 -6.43 -7.89
N TRP A 75 0.92 -6.16 -8.71
CA TRP A 75 2.22 -6.82 -8.62
C TRP A 75 3.01 -6.44 -7.37
N GLY A 76 2.66 -5.33 -6.71
CA GLY A 76 3.24 -4.93 -5.43
C GLY A 76 2.63 -5.63 -4.22
N GLU A 77 1.44 -6.22 -4.34
CA GLU A 77 0.73 -6.88 -3.24
C GLU A 77 1.51 -8.07 -2.64
N PRO A 78 2.14 -8.95 -3.45
CA PRO A 78 2.98 -10.02 -2.92
C PRO A 78 4.14 -9.51 -2.05
N LEU A 79 4.66 -8.31 -2.31
CA LEU A 79 5.75 -7.73 -1.50
C LEU A 79 5.23 -7.31 -0.12
N ALA A 80 4.04 -6.71 -0.07
CA ALA A 80 3.39 -6.36 1.19
C ALA A 80 3.09 -7.62 2.03
N GLN A 81 2.57 -8.68 1.39
CA GLN A 81 2.31 -9.95 2.05
C GLN A 81 3.60 -10.63 2.53
N THR A 82 4.67 -10.58 1.75
CA THR A 82 6.00 -11.08 2.16
C THR A 82 6.49 -10.36 3.41
N ALA A 83 6.35 -9.03 3.47
CA ALA A 83 6.67 -8.27 4.68
C ALA A 83 5.83 -8.73 5.88
N GLN A 84 4.51 -8.86 5.71
CA GLN A 84 3.60 -9.27 6.79
C GLN A 84 3.86 -10.69 7.31
N CYS A 85 4.26 -11.63 6.45
CA CYS A 85 4.53 -13.01 6.85
C CYS A 85 5.89 -13.20 7.53
N PHE A 86 6.96 -12.56 7.02
CA PHE A 86 8.33 -12.85 7.47
C PHE A 86 8.89 -11.83 8.45
N MET A 87 8.46 -10.56 8.40
CA MET A 87 8.98 -9.52 9.29
C MET A 87 8.68 -9.80 10.78
N PRO A 88 7.49 -10.27 11.19
CA PRO A 88 7.19 -10.51 12.60
C PRO A 88 8.12 -11.54 13.26
N ALA A 89 8.50 -12.59 12.52
CA ALA A 89 9.39 -13.63 13.02
C ALA A 89 10.79 -13.09 13.36
N HIS A 90 11.30 -12.13 12.59
CA HIS A 90 12.62 -11.55 12.81
C HIS A 90 12.64 -10.44 13.88
N ILE A 91 11.49 -9.83 14.17
CA ILE A 91 11.39 -8.70 15.11
C ILE A 91 10.92 -9.14 16.50
N CYS A 92 9.87 -9.97 16.58
CA CYS A 92 9.25 -10.42 17.82
C CYS A 92 9.30 -11.95 18.03
N GLY A 93 9.90 -12.71 17.09
CA GLY A 93 10.01 -14.16 17.19
C GLY A 93 11.14 -14.65 18.09
N VAL A 94 11.16 -15.96 18.32
CA VAL A 94 12.18 -16.65 19.14
C VAL A 94 13.58 -16.47 18.54
N ASP A 95 13.71 -16.53 17.21
CA ASP A 95 14.96 -16.29 16.47
C ASP A 95 15.13 -14.80 16.07
N ARG A 96 14.98 -13.91 17.05
CA ARG A 96 15.02 -12.45 16.84
C ARG A 96 16.33 -12.02 16.18
N ASN A 97 16.23 -11.39 15.01
CA ASN A 97 17.38 -10.85 14.29
C ASN A 97 16.99 -9.60 13.49
N LEU A 98 17.23 -8.43 14.10
CA LEU A 98 16.94 -7.13 13.51
C LEU A 98 17.73 -6.86 12.23
N GLN A 99 18.93 -7.42 12.09
CA GLN A 99 19.73 -7.25 10.88
C GLN A 99 19.05 -7.93 9.69
N LYS A 100 18.56 -9.17 9.88
CA LYS A 100 17.78 -9.89 8.86
C LYS A 100 16.49 -9.16 8.50
N ALA A 101 15.80 -8.56 9.47
CA ALA A 101 14.62 -7.75 9.21
C ALA A 101 14.92 -6.52 8.32
N ARG A 102 16.03 -5.82 8.60
CA ARG A 102 16.50 -4.68 7.79
C ARG A 102 16.92 -5.11 6.38
N ASP A 103 17.60 -6.25 6.25
CA ASP A 103 18.04 -6.76 4.96
C ASP A 103 16.84 -7.25 4.12
N LEU A 104 15.84 -7.87 4.74
CA LEU A 104 14.56 -8.19 4.10
C LEU A 104 13.88 -6.93 3.58
N LEU A 105 13.74 -5.89 4.42
CA LEU A 105 13.14 -4.62 4.01
C LEU A 105 13.88 -3.99 2.82
N LYS A 106 15.23 -3.95 2.85
CA LYS A 106 16.04 -3.44 1.73
C LYS A 106 15.81 -4.24 0.45
N SER A 107 15.71 -5.57 0.56
CA SER A 107 15.43 -6.44 -0.58
C SER A 107 14.04 -6.14 -1.17
N LEU A 108 13.01 -6.05 -0.32
CA LEU A 108 11.65 -5.70 -0.74
C LEU A 108 11.58 -4.33 -1.41
N MET A 109 12.29 -3.32 -0.90
CA MET A 109 12.37 -2.01 -1.55
C MET A 109 13.02 -2.08 -2.93
N LYS A 110 14.13 -2.82 -3.08
CA LYS A 110 14.79 -2.98 -4.39
C LYS A 110 13.89 -3.69 -5.40
N ILE A 111 13.26 -4.79 -4.98
CA ILE A 111 12.30 -5.53 -5.82
C ILE A 111 11.11 -4.63 -6.16
N GLY A 112 10.61 -3.86 -5.19
CA GLY A 112 9.52 -2.91 -5.39
C GLY A 112 9.82 -1.88 -6.47
N ILE A 113 11.03 -1.32 -6.51
CA ILE A 113 11.41 -0.35 -7.55
C ILE A 113 11.40 -1.02 -8.93
N ILE A 114 11.94 -2.23 -9.05
CA ILE A 114 11.95 -3.00 -10.31
C ILE A 114 10.51 -3.30 -10.74
N VAL A 115 9.68 -3.78 -9.81
CA VAL A 115 8.26 -4.10 -10.04
C VAL A 115 7.39 -2.86 -10.26
N GLY A 116 7.78 -1.67 -9.81
CA GLY A 116 7.08 -0.43 -10.14
C GLY A 116 7.46 0.08 -11.53
N PHE A 117 8.75 0.02 -11.85
CA PHE A 117 9.29 0.55 -13.10
C PHE A 117 8.94 -0.34 -14.30
N THR A 118 9.19 -1.64 -14.23
CA THR A 118 9.03 -2.56 -15.38
C THR A 118 7.58 -2.61 -15.90
N PRO A 119 6.55 -2.92 -15.07
CA PRO A 119 5.16 -2.89 -15.51
C PRO A 119 4.71 -1.49 -15.91
N GLY A 120 5.25 -0.42 -15.30
CA GLY A 120 4.92 0.94 -15.70
C GLY A 120 5.39 1.32 -17.09
N CYS A 121 6.62 0.95 -17.46
CA CYS A 121 7.11 1.09 -18.82
C CYS A 121 6.30 0.25 -19.81
N CYS A 122 5.97 -1.00 -19.45
CA CYS A 122 5.11 -1.85 -20.29
C CYS A 122 3.72 -1.25 -20.48
N ALA A 123 3.09 -0.75 -19.42
CA ALA A 123 1.75 -0.17 -19.49
C ALA A 123 1.70 1.12 -20.33
N ILE A 124 2.71 2.00 -20.20
CA ILE A 124 2.80 3.22 -21.02
C ILE A 124 3.05 2.89 -22.49
N SER A 125 3.73 1.80 -22.78
CA SER A 125 3.94 1.37 -24.17
C SER A 125 2.61 1.09 -24.88
N VAL A 126 1.56 0.71 -24.16
CA VAL A 126 0.25 0.38 -24.76
C VAL A 126 -0.45 1.60 -25.39
N PRO A 127 -0.69 2.74 -24.71
CA PRO A 127 -1.23 3.96 -25.34
C PRO A 127 -0.39 4.52 -26.50
N TRP A 128 0.91 4.25 -26.53
CA TRP A 128 1.81 4.77 -27.55
C TRP A 128 1.85 3.90 -28.80
N PHE A 129 2.06 2.59 -28.64
CA PHE A 129 2.24 1.65 -29.75
C PHE A 129 0.97 0.89 -30.13
N PHE A 130 0.11 0.57 -29.15
CA PHE A 130 -1.09 -0.25 -29.36
C PHE A 130 -2.37 0.37 -28.77
N PRO A 131 -2.65 1.68 -28.97
CA PRO A 131 -3.83 2.31 -28.38
C PRO A 131 -5.16 1.72 -28.91
N GLN A 132 -5.13 1.16 -30.11
CA GLN A 132 -6.29 0.56 -30.78
C GLN A 132 -6.85 -0.68 -30.07
N ILE A 133 -6.11 -1.27 -29.13
CA ILE A 133 -6.63 -2.35 -28.26
C ILE A 133 -7.81 -1.85 -27.41
N PHE A 134 -7.77 -0.60 -26.98
CA PHE A 134 -8.79 -0.02 -26.11
C PHE A 134 -9.81 0.84 -26.86
N THR A 135 -9.36 1.63 -27.83
CA THR A 135 -10.24 2.57 -28.54
C THR A 135 -9.70 2.97 -29.91
N LYS A 136 -10.60 3.32 -30.82
CA LYS A 136 -10.26 3.89 -32.14
C LYS A 136 -10.36 5.40 -32.17
N ASP A 137 -10.86 6.04 -31.10
CA ASP A 137 -11.04 7.49 -31.02
C ASP A 137 -9.70 8.19 -30.70
N LEU A 138 -9.26 9.05 -31.61
CA LEU A 138 -8.02 9.82 -31.50
C LEU A 138 -8.02 10.80 -30.31
N GLY A 139 -9.17 11.33 -29.92
CA GLY A 139 -9.31 12.23 -28.78
C GLY A 139 -9.01 11.51 -27.46
N ILE A 140 -9.50 10.29 -27.30
CA ILE A 140 -9.22 9.46 -26.11
C ILE A 140 -7.74 9.09 -26.07
N ILE A 141 -7.15 8.72 -27.22
CA ILE A 141 -5.74 8.34 -27.31
C ILE A 141 -4.82 9.51 -26.93
N ALA A 142 -5.13 10.73 -27.38
CA ALA A 142 -4.39 11.92 -27.02
C ALA A 142 -4.39 12.15 -25.50
N GLN A 143 -5.55 12.00 -24.85
CA GLN A 143 -5.69 12.13 -23.39
C GLN A 143 -4.94 11.02 -22.64
N MET A 144 -4.97 9.77 -23.11
CA MET A 144 -4.20 8.67 -22.53
C MET A 144 -2.70 8.94 -22.57
N ARG A 145 -2.18 9.45 -23.71
CA ARG A 145 -0.77 9.77 -23.86
C ARG A 145 -0.33 10.93 -22.95
N LEU A 146 -1.20 11.92 -22.79
CA LEU A 146 -0.96 13.11 -21.96
C LEU A 146 -0.71 12.76 -20.48
N VAL A 147 -1.36 11.72 -19.96
CA VAL A 147 -1.20 11.27 -18.57
C VAL A 147 -0.07 10.25 -18.35
N SER A 148 0.68 9.88 -19.39
CA SER A 148 1.73 8.83 -19.32
C SER A 148 2.81 9.13 -18.27
N VAL A 149 3.25 10.38 -18.18
CA VAL A 149 4.32 10.80 -17.26
C VAL A 149 3.86 10.69 -15.80
N PRO A 150 2.77 11.35 -15.35
CA PRO A 150 2.31 11.21 -13.97
C PRO A 150 1.91 9.76 -13.63
N PHE A 151 1.40 8.99 -14.59
CA PHE A 151 1.17 7.56 -14.44
C PHE A 151 2.47 6.81 -14.06
N LEU A 152 3.57 7.04 -14.78
CA LEU A 152 4.86 6.38 -14.48
C LEU A 152 5.36 6.74 -13.09
N PHE A 153 5.34 8.03 -12.75
CA PHE A 153 5.82 8.53 -11.47
C PHE A 153 4.99 7.99 -10.29
N SER A 154 3.68 7.83 -10.48
CA SER A 154 2.81 7.21 -9.50
C SER A 154 3.13 5.72 -9.33
N LEU A 155 3.24 4.98 -10.43
CA LEU A 155 3.41 3.53 -10.37
C LEU A 155 4.81 3.09 -9.92
N MET A 156 5.86 3.86 -10.24
CA MET A 156 7.22 3.58 -9.80
C MET A 156 7.35 3.51 -8.27
N ILE A 157 6.61 4.36 -7.55
CA ILE A 157 6.69 4.46 -6.10
C ILE A 157 5.67 3.59 -5.36
N THR A 158 4.61 3.14 -6.03
CA THR A 158 3.53 2.36 -5.38
C THR A 158 4.00 1.00 -4.82
N PRO A 159 4.68 0.10 -5.55
CA PRO A 159 5.13 -1.17 -4.97
C PRO A 159 6.16 -1.05 -3.82
N PRO A 160 7.12 -0.12 -3.85
CA PRO A 160 7.95 0.21 -2.68
C PRO A 160 7.12 0.69 -1.49
N THR A 161 6.09 1.51 -1.73
CA THR A 161 5.17 1.99 -0.67
C THR A 161 4.40 0.83 -0.05
N LEU A 162 3.86 -0.08 -0.85
CA LEU A 162 3.17 -1.28 -0.37
C LEU A 162 4.10 -2.16 0.47
N SER A 163 5.38 -2.26 0.12
CA SER A 163 6.38 -3.00 0.91
C SER A 163 6.60 -2.36 2.29
N LEU A 164 6.67 -1.03 2.36
CA LEU A 164 6.82 -0.27 3.60
C LEU A 164 5.57 -0.36 4.48
N GLU A 165 4.38 -0.18 3.89
CA GLU A 165 3.10 -0.29 4.60
C GLU A 165 2.88 -1.73 5.09
N GLY A 166 3.18 -2.73 4.28
CA GLY A 166 3.17 -4.14 4.68
C GLY A 166 4.09 -4.41 5.87
N THR A 167 5.26 -3.77 5.91
CA THR A 167 6.19 -3.84 7.04
C THR A 167 5.61 -3.17 8.29
N LEU A 168 5.04 -1.97 8.16
CA LEU A 168 4.41 -1.24 9.28
C LEU A 168 3.22 -2.02 9.87
N LEU A 169 2.42 -2.64 9.01
CA LEU A 169 1.35 -3.56 9.38
C LEU A 169 1.90 -4.76 10.16
N ALA A 170 2.99 -5.36 9.68
CA ALA A 170 3.64 -6.51 10.31
C ALA A 170 4.11 -6.22 11.74
N VAL A 171 4.64 -5.02 11.99
CA VAL A 171 5.11 -4.60 13.33
C VAL A 171 4.02 -3.97 14.19
N ARG A 172 2.78 -3.90 13.68
CA ARG A 172 1.63 -3.27 14.35
C ARG A 172 1.86 -1.80 14.73
N ASP A 173 2.77 -1.12 14.03
CA ASP A 173 3.08 0.30 14.26
C ASP A 173 2.21 1.19 13.36
N LEU A 174 0.90 1.08 13.56
CA LEU A 174 -0.12 1.80 12.79
C LEU A 174 -0.59 3.04 13.55
N HIS A 175 0.31 4.00 13.77
CA HIS A 175 -0.15 5.34 14.14
C HIS A 175 -0.59 6.10 12.88
N ALA A 176 -1.90 6.22 12.69
CA ALA A 176 -2.51 6.94 11.58
C ALA A 176 -2.14 8.42 11.64
N ARG A 177 -1.17 8.84 10.82
CA ARG A 177 -0.97 10.25 10.46
C ARG A 177 -1.35 10.41 9.00
N MET A 178 -2.65 10.46 8.74
CA MET A 178 -3.14 10.66 7.38
C MET A 178 -3.35 12.15 7.14
N LEU A 179 -2.31 12.81 6.59
CA LEU A 179 -2.44 14.09 5.90
C LEU A 179 -2.50 13.79 4.41
N ALA A 180 -3.71 13.58 3.88
CA ALA A 180 -3.94 13.49 2.43
C ALA A 180 -5.03 14.44 1.91
N ALA A 181 -5.78 15.09 2.81
CA ALA A 181 -6.94 15.88 2.43
C ALA A 181 -6.60 17.29 1.90
N SER A 182 -5.38 17.81 2.09
CA SER A 182 -5.07 19.20 1.74
C SER A 182 -4.77 19.44 0.26
N VAL A 183 -4.44 18.41 -0.54
CA VAL A 183 -3.99 18.59 -1.93
C VAL A 183 -5.16 18.69 -2.91
N CYS A 184 -6.34 18.15 -2.59
CA CYS A 184 -7.45 17.96 -3.54
C CYS A 184 -8.10 19.25 -4.09
N LYS A 185 -7.94 20.41 -3.43
CA LYS A 185 -8.70 21.62 -3.81
C LYS A 185 -8.21 22.29 -5.10
N ASP A 186 -6.94 22.13 -5.48
CA ASP A 186 -6.35 22.89 -6.60
C ASP A 186 -6.31 22.16 -7.95
N ALA A 187 -6.52 20.83 -7.99
CA ALA A 187 -6.31 20.07 -9.24
C ALA A 187 -7.44 20.14 -10.27
N SER A 188 -8.65 20.56 -9.89
CA SER A 188 -9.75 20.75 -10.85
C SER A 188 -9.40 21.76 -11.94
N HIS A 189 -8.52 22.73 -11.64
CA HIS A 189 -8.07 23.76 -12.57
C HIS A 189 -7.07 23.27 -13.63
N PHE A 190 -6.40 22.14 -13.40
CA PHE A 190 -5.32 21.63 -14.28
C PHE A 190 -5.75 20.47 -15.18
N GLY A 191 -7.07 20.21 -15.28
CA GLY A 191 -7.62 19.16 -16.13
C GLY A 191 -7.18 17.75 -15.73
N LEU A 192 -7.23 16.81 -16.67
CA LEU A 192 -6.92 15.40 -16.42
C LEU A 192 -5.45 15.21 -16.00
N GLN A 193 -4.52 15.96 -16.58
CA GLN A 193 -3.11 15.86 -16.19
C GLN A 193 -2.90 16.21 -14.72
N GLY A 194 -3.58 17.27 -14.24
CA GLY A 194 -3.53 17.71 -12.86
C GLY A 194 -4.00 16.64 -11.89
N SER A 195 -5.10 15.96 -12.20
CA SER A 195 -5.63 14.89 -11.36
C SER A 195 -4.69 13.68 -11.28
N TRP A 196 -3.97 13.37 -12.35
CA TRP A 196 -2.94 12.32 -12.34
C TRP A 196 -1.65 12.74 -11.61
N TRP A 197 -1.23 14.00 -11.72
CA TRP A 197 -0.12 14.51 -10.90
C TRP A 197 -0.43 14.52 -9.42
N MET A 198 -1.69 14.81 -9.07
CA MET A 198 -2.21 14.66 -7.72
C MET A 198 -2.12 13.22 -7.24
N LEU A 199 -2.49 12.24 -8.09
CA LEU A 199 -2.29 10.83 -7.77
C LEU A 199 -0.81 10.50 -7.52
N ALA A 200 0.10 10.97 -8.37
CA ALA A 200 1.52 10.80 -8.16
C ALA A 200 1.96 11.40 -6.81
N ALA A 201 1.65 12.67 -6.55
CA ALA A 201 1.98 13.36 -5.31
C ALA A 201 1.44 12.63 -4.07
N PHE A 202 0.24 12.07 -4.15
CA PHE A 202 -0.35 11.26 -3.10
C PHE A 202 0.46 9.98 -2.82
N GLN A 203 0.84 9.23 -3.85
CA GLN A 203 1.66 8.02 -3.68
C GLN A 203 3.05 8.34 -3.11
N TRP A 204 3.68 9.40 -3.58
CA TRP A 204 4.96 9.87 -3.05
C TRP A 204 4.86 10.31 -1.59
N THR A 205 3.79 11.01 -1.23
CA THR A 205 3.54 11.41 0.16
C THR A 205 3.40 10.19 1.06
N ARG A 206 2.64 9.18 0.64
CA ARG A 206 2.51 7.90 1.37
C ARG A 206 3.86 7.20 1.53
N PHE A 207 4.65 7.15 0.47
CA PHE A 207 6.01 6.61 0.50
C PHE A 207 6.87 7.30 1.56
N PHE A 208 6.97 8.63 1.51
CA PHE A 208 7.81 9.39 2.45
C PHE A 208 7.33 9.27 3.90
N GLN A 209 6.01 9.25 4.13
CA GLN A 209 5.44 9.04 5.46
C GLN A 209 5.81 7.66 6.00
N ALA A 210 5.61 6.60 5.21
CA ALA A 210 5.93 5.24 5.60
C ALA A 210 7.44 5.04 5.81
N TYR A 211 8.25 5.57 4.89
CA TYR A 211 9.71 5.52 4.96
C TYR A 211 10.26 6.25 6.19
N SER A 212 9.80 7.48 6.43
CA SER A 212 10.19 8.30 7.59
C SER A 212 9.79 7.63 8.90
N ARG A 213 8.59 7.05 8.98
CA ARG A 213 8.15 6.32 10.18
C ARG A 213 9.07 5.15 10.48
N LEU A 214 9.40 4.37 9.46
CA LEU A 214 10.19 3.15 9.60
C LEU A 214 11.67 3.42 9.91
N HIS A 215 12.22 4.54 9.44
CA HIS A 215 13.60 4.96 9.70
C HIS A 215 13.75 5.92 10.89
N SER A 216 12.65 6.39 11.49
CA SER A 216 12.71 7.22 12.69
C SER A 216 13.40 6.48 13.84
N SER A 217 14.15 7.19 14.68
CA SER A 217 14.81 6.62 15.87
C SER A 217 13.82 5.98 16.87
N ARG A 218 12.52 6.26 16.74
CA ARG A 218 11.44 5.62 17.51
C ARG A 218 10.83 4.38 16.84
N SER A 219 11.36 3.96 15.70
CA SER A 219 10.91 2.77 14.97
C SER A 219 11.36 1.49 15.68
N VAL A 220 10.53 0.47 15.61
CA VAL A 220 10.81 -0.90 16.09
C VAL A 220 12.07 -1.48 15.42
N LEU A 221 12.44 -1.00 14.23
CA LEU A 221 13.67 -1.37 13.53
C LEU A 221 14.91 -0.59 13.99
N ALA A 222 14.75 0.57 14.62
CA ALA A 222 15.84 1.42 15.10
C ALA A 222 16.23 1.10 16.54
N ASN A 223 15.24 0.88 17.41
CA ASN A 223 15.44 0.48 18.80
C ASN A 223 14.73 -0.86 19.08
N PRO A 224 15.44 -1.86 19.64
CA PRO A 224 14.78 -3.07 20.10
C PRO A 224 13.76 -2.68 21.19
N PRO A 225 12.50 -3.16 21.17
CA PRO A 225 11.73 -3.22 22.40
C PRO A 225 12.57 -3.97 23.44
N LEU A 226 12.80 -3.30 24.56
CA LEU A 226 13.37 -3.89 25.77
C LEU A 226 12.49 -5.09 26.14
N SER A 227 13.11 -6.27 26.13
CA SER A 227 12.51 -7.48 26.68
C SER A 227 12.32 -7.31 28.20
N HIS A 228 11.18 -7.82 28.69
CA HIS A 228 10.73 -7.88 30.08
C HIS A 228 10.07 -6.62 30.66
N ASP A 229 8.80 -6.39 30.33
CA ASP A 229 7.79 -6.07 31.37
C ASP A 229 6.33 -6.34 30.98
N GLU A 230 6.01 -6.55 29.69
CA GLU A 230 4.65 -6.96 29.26
C GLU A 230 4.36 -8.47 29.39
N GLY A 231 5.26 -9.22 30.03
CA GLY A 231 4.98 -10.60 30.46
C GLY A 231 4.03 -10.68 31.66
N SER A 232 3.80 -9.57 32.37
CA SER A 232 2.92 -9.51 33.55
C SER A 232 1.45 -9.24 33.21
N LEU A 233 1.14 -8.70 32.02
CA LEU A 233 -0.24 -8.40 31.60
C LEU A 233 -0.94 -9.53 30.86
N LEU A 234 -0.22 -10.59 30.48
CA LEU A 234 -0.79 -11.79 29.82
C LEU A 234 -1.02 -12.97 30.77
N GLN A 235 -0.82 -12.80 32.08
CA GLN A 235 -1.25 -13.79 33.09
C GLN A 235 -2.57 -13.45 33.80
N VAL A 236 -3.22 -12.31 33.47
CA VAL A 236 -4.49 -11.91 34.11
C VAL A 236 -5.58 -11.49 33.09
N ALA A 237 -5.55 -12.00 31.86
CA ALA A 237 -6.60 -11.71 30.87
C ALA A 237 -7.09 -12.95 30.13
#